data_AF-A0A0M0F9F0-F1
#
_entry.id   AF-A0A0M0F9F0-F1
#
_cell.length_a   1.000
_cell.length_b   1.000
_cell.length_c   1.000
_cell.angle_alpha   90.00
_cell.angle_beta   90.00
_cell.angle_gamma   90.00
#
_symmetry.space_group_name_H-M   'P 1'
#
loop_
_entity.id
_entity.type
_entity.pdbx_description
1 polymer ?
#
loop_
_entity_poly.entity_id
_entity_poly.type
_entity_poly.pdbx_seq_one_letter_code
_entity_poly.pdbx_strand_id
1 'polypeptide(L)'
;MALPGRETRGTPSPAEQPATVGVTRVDELELAAGWVFGRTPAPPVPRTGGARVVLEQVVRESLAVAPTFVGFSGGRDSSLVLAVAAHVARRDGLPLPVPLTLTFPGVEGADESEWQELVLDHLGLPDRVVVPVHDEMRLLGDLARSGLERRGLLFPAVAQADAVRLVHATGGHLLTGEGGDDVLNRRRGTPLHLLRRRLATPALPSRRLLAEAGRALRPVATLPRDRYLAVMPPWLRADAAREAARRLAADDASPLRWDRGVTRLLGSRATQVVLGNLAAVAREHDVTYVHPLLDPRFVGALAHDGGAWGYAGRTDVLRRLAGDLLPDPVLARTSKAWFNATRWGPEEREVARRWDGSGVDPELVDHDELRAAWASPVPPAAAELLLHAAWLGTRGE
;
A
#
# COMPACT_ATOMS: atom_id res chain seq x y z
N MET A 1 -48.39 27.26 25.17
CA MET A 1 -47.27 26.52 25.80
C MET A 1 -46.76 25.54 24.76
N ALA A 2 -45.83 26.01 23.90
CA ALA A 2 -45.31 25.27 22.75
C ALA A 2 -43.81 25.06 22.98
N LEU A 3 -43.35 23.81 22.84
CA LEU A 3 -41.95 23.45 22.98
C LEU A 3 -41.16 24.00 21.77
N PRO A 4 -39.97 24.57 21.97
CA PRO A 4 -39.13 25.04 20.87
C PRO A 4 -38.54 23.83 20.12
N GLY A 5 -38.59 23.90 18.79
CA GLY A 5 -38.05 22.88 17.90
C GLY A 5 -36.53 22.77 18.03
N ARG A 6 -36.04 21.53 18.13
CA ARG A 6 -34.63 21.22 17.92
C ARG A 6 -34.29 21.46 16.45
N GLU A 7 -33.56 22.52 16.16
CA GLU A 7 -32.82 22.65 14.91
C GLU A 7 -31.75 21.55 14.87
N THR A 8 -31.91 20.59 13.97
CA THR A 8 -30.84 19.70 13.55
C THR A 8 -29.82 20.55 12.79
N ARG A 9 -28.74 20.95 13.47
CA ARG A 9 -27.58 21.56 12.82
C ARG A 9 -26.99 20.55 11.86
N GLY A 10 -27.00 20.88 10.57
CA GLY A 10 -26.37 20.05 9.54
C GLY A 10 -24.87 19.96 9.82
N THR A 11 -24.37 18.73 9.86
CA THR A 11 -22.94 18.45 9.78
C THR A 11 -22.37 19.09 8.51
N PRO A 12 -21.20 19.74 8.56
CA PRO A 12 -20.56 20.22 7.35
C PRO A 12 -20.28 19.04 6.42
N SER A 13 -20.83 19.13 5.19
CA SER A 13 -20.60 18.15 4.12
C SER A 13 -19.10 18.11 3.79
N PRO A 14 -18.53 16.95 3.37
CA PRO A 14 -17.15 16.83 2.91
C PRO A 14 -16.74 17.82 1.79
N ALA A 15 -17.70 18.56 1.23
CA ALA A 15 -17.56 19.57 0.21
C ALA A 15 -16.79 20.85 0.62
N GLU A 16 -16.56 21.12 1.92
CA GLU A 16 -15.80 22.31 2.37
C GLU A 16 -14.34 22.01 2.78
N GLN A 17 -13.72 20.98 2.22
CA GLN A 17 -12.27 20.80 2.35
C GLN A 17 -11.53 21.77 1.42
N PRO A 18 -10.43 22.42 1.86
CA PRO A 18 -9.65 23.27 0.97
C PRO A 18 -9.19 22.47 -0.25
N ALA A 19 -9.43 23.03 -1.44
CA ALA A 19 -8.99 22.47 -2.70
C ALA A 19 -7.48 22.61 -2.82
N THR A 20 -6.72 21.71 -2.20
CA THR A 20 -5.27 21.63 -2.38
C THR A 20 -5.00 21.09 -3.79
N VAL A 21 -4.30 21.87 -4.62
CA VAL A 21 -3.99 21.50 -6.00
C VAL A 21 -3.16 20.21 -6.02
N GLY A 22 -3.70 19.14 -6.61
CA GLY A 22 -2.97 17.90 -6.91
C GLY A 22 -3.12 16.75 -5.91
N VAL A 23 -4.01 16.84 -4.92
CA VAL A 23 -4.40 15.69 -4.09
C VAL A 23 -5.71 15.06 -4.58
N THR A 24 -5.82 13.73 -4.49
CA THR A 24 -7.05 13.01 -4.85
C THR A 24 -7.82 12.61 -3.61
N ARG A 25 -9.09 13.02 -3.55
CA ARG A 25 -10.00 12.73 -2.44
C ARG A 25 -10.69 11.38 -2.60
N VAL A 26 -11.04 10.81 -1.46
CA VAL A 26 -11.93 9.64 -1.37
C VAL A 26 -13.39 10.10 -1.28
N ASP A 27 -14.32 9.28 -1.75
CA ASP A 27 -15.76 9.52 -1.51
C ASP A 27 -16.18 9.10 -0.08
N GLU A 28 -17.41 9.41 0.32
CA GLU A 28 -17.91 9.11 1.68
C GLU A 28 -17.95 7.61 1.99
N LEU A 29 -18.27 6.78 1.00
CA LEU A 29 -18.28 5.32 1.18
C LEU A 29 -16.85 4.77 1.28
N GLU A 30 -15.92 5.30 0.49
CA GLU A 30 -14.51 4.95 0.54
C GLU A 30 -13.88 5.35 1.87
N LEU A 31 -14.25 6.52 2.41
CA LEU A 31 -13.91 6.95 3.76
C LEU A 31 -14.47 5.97 4.80
N ALA A 32 -15.77 5.68 4.75
CA ALA A 32 -16.43 4.77 5.67
C ALA A 32 -15.84 3.35 5.61
N ALA A 33 -15.49 2.85 4.43
CA ALA A 33 -14.92 1.52 4.24
C ALA A 33 -13.41 1.46 4.52
N GLY A 34 -12.73 2.60 4.61
CA GLY A 34 -11.27 2.67 4.71
C GLY A 34 -10.55 2.16 3.46
N TRP A 35 -11.20 2.21 2.29
CA TRP A 35 -10.68 1.65 1.05
C TRP A 35 -11.15 2.43 -0.17
N VAL A 36 -10.29 2.54 -1.17
CA VAL A 36 -10.59 3.21 -2.45
C VAL A 36 -11.07 2.19 -3.48
N PHE A 37 -12.23 2.44 -4.08
CA PHE A 37 -12.82 1.53 -5.06
C PHE A 37 -12.64 2.03 -6.50
N GLY A 38 -12.79 1.10 -7.42
CA GLY A 38 -12.95 1.40 -8.83
C GLY A 38 -11.64 1.48 -9.60
N ARG A 39 -11.81 1.92 -10.85
CA ARG A 39 -10.77 1.83 -11.86
C ARG A 39 -10.67 3.12 -12.64
N THR A 40 -9.45 3.44 -13.04
CA THR A 40 -9.14 4.53 -13.95
C THR A 40 -8.59 3.96 -15.26
N PRO A 41 -8.61 4.73 -16.36
CA PRO A 41 -7.89 4.36 -17.57
C PRO A 41 -6.43 4.07 -17.24
N ALA A 42 -5.97 2.87 -17.55
CA ALA A 42 -4.58 2.51 -17.32
C ALA A 42 -3.68 3.31 -18.28
N PRO A 43 -2.49 3.75 -17.82
CA PRO A 43 -1.50 4.33 -18.72
C PRO A 43 -1.10 3.31 -19.80
N PRO A 44 -0.70 3.78 -21.00
CA PRO A 44 -0.18 2.91 -22.02
C PRO A 44 1.05 2.17 -21.51
N VAL A 45 1.16 0.90 -21.89
CA VAL A 45 2.17 -0.03 -21.38
C VAL A 45 3.14 -0.37 -22.51
N PRO A 46 4.39 0.14 -22.48
CA PRO A 46 5.41 -0.23 -23.47
C PRO A 46 5.73 -1.72 -23.41
N ARG A 47 6.01 -2.33 -24.57
CA ARG A 47 6.29 -3.78 -24.71
C ARG A 47 7.72 -4.07 -25.12
N THR A 48 8.70 -3.42 -24.48
CA THR A 48 10.10 -3.52 -24.90
C THR A 48 11.00 -3.90 -23.73
N GLY A 49 11.85 -4.89 -23.95
CA GLY A 49 12.84 -5.36 -22.97
C GLY A 49 12.31 -6.40 -21.98
N GLY A 50 13.23 -7.09 -21.30
CA GLY A 50 12.90 -7.96 -20.17
C GLY A 50 12.64 -7.16 -18.90
N ALA A 51 11.82 -7.71 -17.99
CA ALA A 51 11.37 -7.04 -16.77
C ALA A 51 12.53 -6.50 -15.92
N ARG A 52 13.60 -7.29 -15.80
CA ARG A 52 14.82 -6.90 -15.07
C ARG A 52 15.50 -5.70 -15.72
N VAL A 53 15.69 -5.71 -17.03
CA VAL A 53 16.32 -4.62 -17.78
C VAL A 53 15.52 -3.32 -17.64
N VAL A 54 14.19 -3.42 -17.70
CA VAL A 54 13.33 -2.24 -17.53
C VAL A 54 13.37 -1.74 -16.09
N LEU A 55 13.37 -2.62 -15.09
CA LEU A 55 13.53 -2.22 -13.69
C LEU A 55 14.84 -1.46 -13.46
N GLU A 56 15.95 -1.99 -14.00
CA GLU A 56 17.25 -1.32 -13.96
C GLU A 56 17.22 0.06 -14.62
N GLN A 57 16.54 0.20 -15.76
CA GLN A 57 16.42 1.46 -16.47
C GLN A 57 15.66 2.51 -15.66
N VAL A 58 14.54 2.14 -15.03
CA VAL A 58 13.75 3.02 -14.15
C VAL A 58 14.60 3.49 -12.96
N VAL A 59 15.37 2.56 -12.37
CA VAL A 59 16.24 2.86 -11.24
C VAL A 59 17.42 3.75 -11.66
N ARG A 60 18.04 3.48 -12.81
CA ARG A 60 19.14 4.27 -13.39
C ARG A 60 18.73 5.73 -13.61
N GLU A 61 17.52 5.97 -14.11
CA GLU A 61 16.97 7.32 -14.31
C GLU A 61 16.92 8.11 -13.00
N SER A 62 16.65 7.44 -11.88
CA SER A 62 16.66 8.10 -10.57
C SER A 62 18.06 8.35 -10.03
N LEU A 63 18.96 7.37 -10.18
CA LEU A 63 20.37 7.48 -9.76
C LEU A 63 21.12 8.61 -10.49
N ALA A 64 20.71 8.96 -11.70
CA ALA A 64 21.33 10.02 -12.49
C ALA A 64 21.07 11.44 -11.93
N VAL A 65 20.11 11.61 -11.02
CA VAL A 65 19.66 12.93 -10.50
C VAL A 65 20.20 13.21 -9.08
N ALA A 66 21.10 12.35 -8.54
CA ALA A 66 21.66 12.34 -7.18
C ALA A 66 21.43 13.62 -6.31
N PRO A 67 21.00 13.47 -5.04
CA PRO A 67 21.04 12.24 -4.24
C PRO A 67 19.85 11.30 -4.46
N THR A 68 20.09 10.00 -4.27
CA THR A 68 19.07 8.95 -4.40
C THR A 68 19.02 8.11 -3.14
N PHE A 69 17.83 8.04 -2.55
CA PHE A 69 17.55 7.26 -1.35
C PHE A 69 16.67 6.07 -1.70
N VAL A 70 16.78 5.01 -0.89
CA VAL A 70 15.85 3.86 -0.97
C VAL A 70 15.20 3.68 0.39
N GLY A 71 13.88 3.83 0.47
CA GLY A 71 13.09 3.48 1.64
C GLY A 71 13.23 1.99 1.92
N PHE A 72 14.04 1.65 2.94
CA PHE A 72 14.53 0.30 3.18
C PHE A 72 14.04 -0.22 4.53
N SER A 73 13.09 -1.16 4.49
CA SER A 73 12.58 -1.79 5.71
C SER A 73 13.33 -3.08 6.08
N GLY A 74 13.99 -3.73 5.12
CA GLY A 74 14.47 -5.12 5.24
C GLY A 74 13.50 -6.14 4.64
N GLY A 75 12.32 -5.70 4.19
CA GLY A 75 11.35 -6.52 3.48
C GLY A 75 11.74 -6.75 2.03
N ARG A 76 11.29 -7.88 1.46
CA ARG A 76 11.69 -8.37 0.13
C ARG A 76 11.64 -7.35 -1.00
N ASP A 77 10.60 -6.51 -1.03
CA ASP A 77 10.40 -5.54 -2.12
C ASP A 77 11.39 -4.39 -2.02
N SER A 78 11.59 -3.86 -0.81
CA SER A 78 12.61 -2.83 -0.56
C SER A 78 14.02 -3.37 -0.79
N SER A 79 14.29 -4.62 -0.42
CA SER A 79 15.58 -5.29 -0.70
C SER A 79 15.81 -5.49 -2.20
N LEU A 80 14.78 -5.88 -2.97
CA LEU A 80 14.85 -5.97 -4.43
C LEU A 80 15.24 -4.62 -5.04
N VAL A 81 14.54 -3.54 -4.66
CA VAL A 81 14.81 -2.20 -5.20
C VAL A 81 16.22 -1.74 -4.82
N LEU A 82 16.64 -1.93 -3.57
CA LEU A 82 17.97 -1.58 -3.11
C LEU A 82 19.07 -2.36 -3.86
N ALA A 83 18.90 -3.67 -4.04
CA ALA A 83 19.86 -4.51 -4.75
C ALA A 83 19.99 -4.12 -6.23
N VAL A 84 18.87 -3.83 -6.90
CA VAL A 84 18.89 -3.32 -8.28
C VAL A 84 19.63 -1.99 -8.33
N ALA A 85 19.34 -1.07 -7.41
CA ALA A 85 19.96 0.26 -7.38
C ALA A 85 21.47 0.19 -7.13
N ALA A 86 21.92 -0.62 -6.17
CA ALA A 86 23.35 -0.84 -5.92
C ALA A 86 24.05 -1.48 -7.13
N HIS A 87 23.41 -2.47 -7.77
CA HIS A 87 23.95 -3.11 -8.98
C HIS A 87 24.12 -2.12 -10.13
N VAL A 88 23.06 -1.35 -10.45
CA VAL A 88 23.08 -0.36 -11.53
C VAL A 88 24.09 0.74 -11.24
N ALA A 89 24.14 1.25 -10.02
CA ALA A 89 25.08 2.30 -9.63
C ALA A 89 26.53 1.86 -9.87
N ARG A 90 26.90 0.63 -9.45
CA ARG A 90 28.25 0.08 -9.66
C ARG A 90 28.56 -0.15 -11.12
N ARG A 91 27.63 -0.75 -11.86
CA ARG A 91 27.82 -1.05 -13.29
C ARG A 91 28.04 0.22 -14.11
N ASP A 92 27.29 1.27 -13.80
CA ASP A 92 27.23 2.50 -14.60
C ASP A 92 28.11 3.63 -14.03
N GLY A 93 28.84 3.40 -12.93
CA GLY A 93 29.70 4.40 -12.29
C GLY A 93 28.93 5.57 -11.66
N LEU A 94 27.69 5.34 -11.23
CA LEU A 94 26.84 6.33 -10.56
C LEU A 94 27.02 6.27 -9.03
N PRO A 95 26.65 7.32 -8.28
CA PRO A 95 26.62 7.28 -6.82
C PRO A 95 25.76 6.12 -6.30
N LEU A 96 26.22 5.44 -5.26
CA LEU A 96 25.44 4.41 -4.59
C LEU A 96 24.17 5.01 -3.96
N PRO A 97 23.03 4.29 -3.99
CA PRO A 97 21.85 4.73 -3.27
C PRO A 97 22.10 4.69 -1.76
N VAL A 98 21.52 5.65 -1.04
CA VAL A 98 21.56 5.66 0.43
C VAL A 98 20.30 4.94 0.96
N PRO A 99 20.43 3.79 1.65
CA PRO A 99 19.32 3.16 2.35
C PRO A 99 18.81 4.11 3.45
N LEU A 100 17.49 4.35 3.47
CA LEU A 100 16.80 5.11 4.50
C LEU A 100 15.87 4.17 5.26
N THR A 101 16.20 3.91 6.52
CA THR A 101 15.50 2.94 7.36
C THR A 101 14.85 3.65 8.54
N LEU A 102 13.56 3.38 8.74
CA LEU A 102 12.86 3.71 9.98
C LEU A 102 13.04 2.57 10.97
N THR A 103 13.43 2.89 12.19
CA THR A 103 13.48 1.94 13.31
C THR A 103 12.44 2.32 14.34
N PHE A 104 11.86 1.34 15.03
CA PHE A 104 10.80 1.55 16.02
C PHE A 104 11.24 0.98 17.37
N PRO A 105 12.05 1.72 18.15
CA PRO A 105 12.58 1.24 19.41
C PRO A 105 11.46 0.78 20.36
N GLY A 106 11.62 -0.42 20.94
CA GLY A 106 10.66 -0.99 21.88
C GLY A 106 9.46 -1.71 21.24
N VAL A 107 9.43 -1.86 19.91
CA VAL A 107 8.35 -2.56 19.19
C VAL A 107 8.91 -3.81 18.53
N GLU A 108 8.90 -4.93 19.25
CA GLU A 108 9.49 -6.21 18.81
C GLU A 108 8.93 -6.68 17.45
N GLY A 109 7.63 -6.52 17.20
CA GLY A 109 7.00 -6.90 15.92
C GLY A 109 7.41 -6.06 14.71
N ALA A 110 8.10 -4.94 14.93
CA ALA A 110 8.63 -4.05 13.89
C ALA A 110 10.13 -4.25 13.64
N ASP A 111 10.80 -5.12 14.40
CA ASP A 111 12.24 -5.36 14.28
C ASP A 111 12.54 -6.21 13.02
N GLU A 112 13.16 -5.58 12.03
CA GLU A 112 13.70 -6.26 10.84
C GLU A 112 15.24 -6.20 10.80
N SER A 113 15.92 -5.91 11.92
CA SER A 113 17.36 -5.61 11.96
C SER A 113 18.21 -6.72 11.36
N GLU A 114 17.92 -8.00 11.68
CA GLU A 114 18.63 -9.16 11.11
C GLU A 114 18.57 -9.18 9.57
N TRP A 115 17.40 -8.86 9.00
CA TRP A 115 17.23 -8.84 7.54
C TRP A 115 17.83 -7.60 6.90
N GLN A 116 17.78 -6.46 7.60
CA GLN A 116 18.41 -5.23 7.17
C GLN A 116 19.93 -5.40 7.09
N GLU A 117 20.55 -5.91 8.16
CA GLU A 117 21.98 -6.20 8.24
C GLU A 117 22.41 -7.21 7.18
N LEU A 118 21.70 -8.34 7.06
CA LEU A 118 22.01 -9.35 6.05
C LEU A 118 22.06 -8.77 4.63
N VAL A 119 21.10 -7.92 4.27
CA VAL A 119 21.04 -7.30 2.94
C VAL A 119 22.13 -6.24 2.77
N LEU A 120 22.34 -5.38 3.76
CA LEU A 120 23.34 -4.32 3.68
C LEU A 120 24.76 -4.87 3.61
N ASP A 121 25.07 -5.88 4.42
CA ASP A 121 26.35 -6.58 4.41
C ASP A 121 26.55 -7.30 3.08
N HIS A 122 25.54 -8.04 2.60
CA HIS A 122 25.60 -8.72 1.31
C HIS A 122 25.84 -7.76 0.14
N LEU A 123 25.16 -6.61 0.17
CA LEU A 123 25.31 -5.60 -0.85
C LEU A 123 26.57 -4.75 -0.66
N GLY A 124 27.26 -4.81 0.48
CA GLY A 124 28.43 -3.97 0.78
C GLY A 124 28.10 -2.47 0.75
N LEU A 125 27.01 -2.08 1.41
CA LEU A 125 26.57 -0.68 1.52
C LEU A 125 26.85 -0.18 2.95
N PRO A 126 27.94 0.58 3.17
CA PRO A 126 28.33 1.00 4.52
C PRO A 126 27.50 2.18 5.03
N ASP A 127 27.07 3.06 4.13
CA ASP A 127 26.32 4.26 4.48
C ASP A 127 24.83 3.96 4.49
N ARG A 128 24.15 4.36 5.57
CA ARG A 128 22.69 4.35 5.68
C ARG A 128 22.20 5.48 6.59
N VAL A 129 21.00 5.96 6.33
CA VAL A 129 20.28 6.85 7.24
C VAL A 129 19.34 5.99 8.08
N VAL A 130 19.55 6.00 9.39
CA VAL A 130 18.65 5.34 10.35
C VAL A 130 17.90 6.42 11.11
N VAL A 131 16.57 6.37 11.03
CA VAL A 131 15.69 7.31 11.73
C VAL A 131 14.93 6.53 12.80
N PRO A 132 15.23 6.76 14.10
CA PRO A 132 14.40 6.23 15.17
C PRO A 132 13.06 6.95 15.18
N VAL A 133 11.98 6.18 15.24
CA VAL A 133 10.60 6.67 15.28
C VAL A 133 9.96 6.16 16.56
N HIS A 134 9.52 7.08 17.39
CA HIS A 134 8.84 6.83 18.65
C HIS A 134 7.34 7.13 18.54
N ASP A 135 7.03 8.35 18.11
CA ASP A 135 5.66 8.86 18.04
C ASP A 135 5.39 9.72 16.79
N GLU A 136 6.42 10.02 16.01
CA GLU A 136 6.34 10.88 14.83
C GLU A 136 5.42 10.32 13.74
N MET A 137 5.18 9.00 13.75
CA MET A 137 4.27 8.30 12.83
C MET A 137 2.86 8.03 13.40
N ARG A 138 2.52 8.58 14.56
CA ARG A 138 1.17 8.51 15.12
C ARG A 138 0.16 9.23 14.22
N LEU A 139 -1.04 8.67 14.11
CA LEU A 139 -2.10 9.19 13.22
C LEU A 139 -2.57 10.58 13.62
N LEU A 140 -2.48 10.93 14.89
CA LEU A 140 -2.76 12.25 15.43
C LEU A 140 -1.52 12.80 16.16
N GLY A 141 -0.32 12.39 15.76
CA GLY A 141 0.92 13.07 16.14
C GLY A 141 1.07 14.43 15.44
N ASP A 142 2.08 15.21 15.83
CA ASP A 142 2.25 16.58 15.35
C ASP A 142 2.39 16.67 13.82
N LEU A 143 3.15 15.76 13.21
CA LEU A 143 3.31 15.69 11.75
C LEU A 143 1.97 15.41 11.06
N ALA A 144 1.21 14.44 11.58
CA ALA A 144 -0.06 14.05 10.98
C ALA A 144 -1.13 15.14 11.12
N ARG A 145 -1.24 15.79 12.30
CA ARG A 145 -2.14 16.94 12.51
C ARG A 145 -1.78 18.11 11.60
N SER A 146 -0.50 18.46 11.54
CA SER A 146 -0.01 19.52 10.67
C SER A 146 -0.34 19.24 9.19
N GLY A 147 -0.22 17.98 8.77
CA GLY A 147 -0.63 17.53 7.44
C GLY A 147 -2.14 17.60 7.21
N LEU A 148 -2.94 17.18 8.18
CA LEU A 148 -4.40 17.25 8.15
C LEU A 148 -4.91 18.68 8.06
N GLU A 149 -4.32 19.62 8.80
CA GLU A 149 -4.69 21.04 8.75
C GLU A 149 -4.40 21.66 7.39
N ARG A 150 -3.26 21.32 6.77
CA ARG A 150 -2.89 21.85 5.45
C ARG A 150 -3.68 21.23 4.30
N ARG A 151 -3.91 19.92 4.37
CA ARG A 151 -4.36 19.13 3.22
C ARG A 151 -5.73 18.50 3.42
N GLY A 152 -6.36 18.57 4.58
CA GLY A 152 -7.56 17.79 4.86
C GLY A 152 -7.29 16.28 4.80
N LEU A 153 -8.31 15.49 4.45
CA LEU A 153 -8.19 14.02 4.42
C LEU A 153 -7.38 13.50 3.24
N LEU A 154 -6.39 12.65 3.52
CA LEU A 154 -5.60 11.95 2.51
C LEU A 154 -5.62 10.44 2.73
N PHE A 155 -5.80 9.71 1.64
CA PHE A 155 -5.63 8.27 1.60
C PHE A 155 -4.25 7.91 1.02
N PRO A 156 -3.49 6.99 1.64
CA PRO A 156 -3.78 6.37 2.93
C PRO A 156 -3.51 7.35 4.08
N ALA A 157 -4.13 7.15 5.24
CA ALA A 157 -4.00 8.05 6.41
C ALA A 157 -2.54 8.33 6.79
N VAL A 158 -1.69 7.30 6.70
CA VAL A 158 -0.25 7.38 6.99
C VAL A 158 0.54 8.36 6.13
N ALA A 159 0.02 8.75 4.97
CA ALA A 159 0.67 9.74 4.12
C ALA A 159 0.83 11.09 4.85
N GLN A 160 0.02 11.36 5.88
CA GLN A 160 0.13 12.58 6.69
C GLN A 160 1.41 12.64 7.53
N ALA A 161 1.96 11.50 7.93
CA ALA A 161 3.16 11.43 8.77
C ALA A 161 4.45 11.12 7.99
N ASP A 162 4.35 10.99 6.65
CA ASP A 162 5.46 10.53 5.82
C ASP A 162 6.61 11.56 5.73
N ALA A 163 6.36 12.79 6.16
CA ALA A 163 7.38 13.83 6.36
C ALA A 163 8.59 13.35 7.17
N VAL A 164 8.40 12.41 8.11
CA VAL A 164 9.49 11.80 8.89
C VAL A 164 10.60 11.19 8.02
N ARG A 165 10.26 10.69 6.83
CA ARG A 165 11.24 10.18 5.86
C ARG A 165 11.73 11.28 4.93
N LEU A 166 10.81 12.11 4.45
CA LEU A 166 11.04 13.04 3.36
C LEU A 166 12.07 14.12 3.70
N VAL A 167 12.15 14.56 4.96
CA VAL A 167 13.16 15.54 5.42
C VAL A 167 14.60 15.06 5.24
N HIS A 168 14.82 13.75 5.17
CA HIS A 168 16.16 13.18 4.94
C HIS A 168 16.48 13.00 3.45
N ALA A 169 15.48 13.13 2.57
CA ALA A 169 15.61 12.91 1.13
C ALA A 169 15.47 14.19 0.29
N THR A 170 15.44 15.35 0.94
CA THR A 170 15.28 16.68 0.31
C THR A 170 16.30 16.93 -0.80
N GLY A 171 15.82 17.47 -1.92
CA GLY A 171 16.60 17.73 -3.12
C GLY A 171 16.88 16.49 -3.98
N GLY A 172 16.28 15.35 -3.65
CA GLY A 172 16.60 14.05 -4.24
C GLY A 172 15.43 13.18 -4.64
N HIS A 173 15.75 11.96 -5.04
CA HIS A 173 14.76 10.91 -5.35
C HIS A 173 14.67 9.92 -4.18
N LEU A 174 13.45 9.55 -3.79
CA LEU A 174 13.20 8.48 -2.82
C LEU A 174 12.52 7.29 -3.52
N LEU A 175 13.29 6.24 -3.73
CA LEU A 175 12.80 4.98 -4.30
C LEU A 175 12.15 4.16 -3.19
N THR A 176 11.03 3.50 -3.49
CA THR A 176 10.39 2.60 -2.53
C THR A 176 10.04 1.25 -3.14
N GLY A 177 9.83 0.25 -2.26
CA GLY A 177 9.28 -1.05 -2.63
C GLY A 177 7.75 -1.09 -2.80
N GLU A 178 7.10 0.08 -2.86
CA GLU A 178 5.63 0.15 -2.94
C GLU A 178 5.09 -0.57 -4.18
N GLY A 179 3.96 -1.24 -3.98
CA GLY A 179 3.31 -2.08 -4.99
C GLY A 179 3.99 -3.41 -5.29
N GLY A 180 5.09 -3.77 -4.62
CA GLY A 180 5.66 -5.11 -4.75
C GLY A 180 4.71 -6.22 -4.30
N ASP A 181 3.95 -5.99 -3.23
CA ASP A 181 2.85 -6.87 -2.79
C ASP A 181 1.77 -6.99 -3.87
N ASP A 182 1.40 -5.91 -4.55
CA ASP A 182 0.39 -5.98 -5.60
C ASP A 182 0.93 -6.68 -6.84
N VAL A 183 2.10 -6.28 -7.33
CA VAL A 183 2.64 -6.64 -8.65
C VAL A 183 3.24 -8.05 -8.67
N LEU A 184 3.96 -8.46 -7.62
CA LEU A 184 4.75 -9.69 -7.59
C LEU A 184 3.99 -10.91 -7.06
N ASN A 185 2.81 -10.71 -6.47
CA ASN A 185 2.02 -11.80 -5.89
C ASN A 185 1.29 -12.66 -6.92
N ARG A 186 0.73 -13.78 -6.43
CA ARG A 186 -0.07 -14.71 -7.22
C ARG A 186 -1.29 -14.00 -7.83
N ARG A 187 -1.69 -14.43 -9.02
CA ARG A 187 -2.92 -13.98 -9.68
C ARG A 187 -3.96 -15.09 -9.69
N ARG A 188 -5.17 -14.73 -10.11
CA ARG A 188 -6.29 -15.67 -10.29
C ARG A 188 -5.89 -16.89 -11.12
N GLY A 189 -5.09 -16.73 -12.17
CA GLY A 189 -4.61 -17.85 -13.00
C GLY A 189 -3.50 -18.71 -12.39
N THR A 190 -2.82 -18.26 -11.34
CA THR A 190 -1.64 -18.96 -10.80
C THR A 190 -1.94 -20.40 -10.35
N PRO A 191 -3.06 -20.73 -9.68
CA PRO A 191 -3.40 -22.12 -9.37
C PRO A 191 -3.52 -23.01 -10.62
N LEU A 192 -3.99 -22.47 -11.75
CA LEU A 192 -4.09 -23.22 -13.01
C LEU A 192 -2.70 -23.48 -13.61
N HIS A 193 -1.82 -22.49 -13.55
CA HIS A 193 -0.42 -22.67 -13.94
C HIS A 193 0.27 -23.75 -13.10
N LEU A 194 0.11 -23.69 -11.77
CA LEU A 194 0.67 -24.68 -10.84
C LEU A 194 0.09 -26.07 -11.09
N LEU A 195 -1.21 -26.19 -11.33
CA LEU A 195 -1.86 -27.45 -11.67
C LEU A 195 -1.30 -28.01 -12.98
N ARG A 196 -1.20 -27.20 -14.04
CA ARG A 196 -0.61 -27.61 -15.32
C ARG A 196 0.83 -28.13 -15.15
N ARG A 197 1.67 -27.41 -14.39
CA ARG A 197 3.04 -27.86 -14.10
C ARG A 197 3.06 -29.18 -13.33
N ARG A 198 2.16 -29.34 -12.35
CA ARG A 198 2.06 -30.56 -11.56
C ARG A 198 1.63 -31.76 -12.38
N LEU A 199 0.69 -31.58 -13.31
CA LEU A 199 0.24 -32.62 -14.24
C LEU A 199 1.32 -33.07 -15.23
N ALA A 200 2.38 -32.27 -15.43
CA ALA A 200 3.55 -32.67 -16.21
C ALA A 200 4.54 -33.55 -15.41
N THR A 201 4.26 -33.83 -14.13
CA THR A 201 5.06 -34.72 -13.29
C THR A 201 4.28 -36.00 -12.94
N PRO A 202 4.94 -37.13 -12.62
CA PRO A 202 4.25 -38.39 -12.30
C PRO A 202 3.39 -38.36 -11.02
N ALA A 203 3.52 -37.31 -10.20
CA ALA A 203 2.91 -37.27 -8.88
C ALA A 203 1.58 -36.50 -8.88
N LEU A 204 0.61 -37.03 -8.13
CA LEU A 204 -0.75 -36.49 -8.11
C LEU A 204 -0.81 -35.04 -7.56
N PRO A 205 -1.71 -34.20 -8.08
CA PRO A 205 -2.03 -32.89 -7.50
C PRO A 205 -2.65 -33.04 -6.11
N SER A 206 -2.33 -32.12 -5.20
CA SER A 206 -2.99 -32.08 -3.89
C SER A 206 -4.45 -31.63 -4.02
N ARG A 207 -5.32 -32.12 -3.12
CA ARG A 207 -6.73 -31.69 -3.04
C ARG A 207 -6.86 -30.17 -2.91
N ARG A 208 -5.94 -29.54 -2.16
CA ARG A 208 -5.87 -28.08 -2.00
C ARG A 208 -5.64 -27.37 -3.33
N LEU A 209 -4.68 -27.83 -4.14
CA LEU A 209 -4.40 -27.23 -5.44
C LEU A 209 -5.58 -27.38 -6.41
N LEU A 210 -6.26 -28.54 -6.41
CA LEU A 210 -7.48 -28.75 -7.18
C LEU A 210 -8.60 -27.79 -6.76
N ALA A 211 -8.79 -27.59 -5.45
CA ALA A 211 -9.78 -26.64 -4.93
C ALA A 211 -9.43 -25.17 -5.27
N GLU A 212 -8.16 -24.80 -5.23
CA GLU A 212 -7.68 -23.47 -5.66
C GLU A 212 -7.90 -23.24 -7.16
N ALA A 213 -7.58 -24.24 -8.00
CA ALA A 213 -7.84 -24.21 -9.45
C ALA A 213 -9.34 -24.12 -9.78
N GLY A 214 -10.18 -24.92 -9.11
CA GLY A 214 -11.63 -24.84 -9.25
C GLY A 214 -12.17 -23.44 -8.89
N ARG A 215 -11.69 -22.86 -7.77
CA ARG A 215 -12.04 -21.49 -7.37
C ARG A 215 -11.60 -20.45 -8.40
N ALA A 216 -10.42 -20.61 -9.00
CA ALA A 216 -9.94 -19.71 -10.04
C ALA A 216 -10.88 -19.66 -11.25
N LEU A 217 -11.41 -20.81 -11.68
CA LEU A 217 -12.29 -20.93 -12.85
C LEU A 217 -13.71 -20.41 -12.62
N ARG A 218 -14.17 -20.27 -11.38
CA ARG A 218 -15.50 -19.74 -11.08
C ARG A 218 -15.66 -18.33 -11.66
N PRO A 219 -16.70 -18.05 -12.47
CA PRO A 219 -16.95 -16.69 -12.95
C PRO A 219 -17.06 -15.72 -11.77
N VAL A 220 -16.47 -14.53 -11.88
CA VAL A 220 -16.44 -13.56 -10.78
C VAL A 220 -17.85 -13.18 -10.34
N ALA A 221 -18.78 -13.06 -11.30
CA ALA A 221 -20.20 -12.81 -11.05
C ALA A 221 -20.90 -13.90 -10.20
N THR A 222 -20.31 -15.09 -10.08
CA THR A 222 -20.84 -16.22 -9.30
C THR A 222 -20.12 -16.40 -7.95
N LEU A 223 -19.20 -15.50 -7.61
CA LEU A 223 -18.59 -15.49 -6.30
C LEU A 223 -19.64 -15.10 -5.26
N PRO A 224 -19.75 -15.84 -4.13
CA PRO A 224 -20.74 -15.53 -3.10
C PRO A 224 -20.54 -14.09 -2.61
N ARG A 225 -21.61 -13.29 -2.58
CA ARG A 225 -21.56 -11.92 -2.04
C ARG A 225 -21.08 -11.91 -0.59
N ASP A 226 -21.47 -12.93 0.17
CA ASP A 226 -21.08 -13.13 1.57
C ASP A 226 -19.55 -13.17 1.76
N ARG A 227 -18.79 -13.60 0.75
CA ARG A 227 -17.32 -13.57 0.82
C ARG A 227 -16.78 -12.14 0.93
N TYR A 228 -17.36 -11.21 0.17
CA TYR A 228 -16.94 -9.81 0.19
C TYR A 228 -17.50 -9.08 1.40
N LEU A 229 -18.74 -9.39 1.81
CA LEU A 229 -19.31 -8.88 3.05
C LEU A 229 -18.50 -9.30 4.27
N ALA A 230 -17.98 -10.54 4.32
CA ALA A 230 -17.19 -11.04 5.44
C ALA A 230 -15.85 -10.31 5.66
N VAL A 231 -15.38 -9.53 4.69
CA VAL A 231 -14.17 -8.70 4.82
C VAL A 231 -14.49 -7.21 4.92
N MET A 232 -15.77 -6.84 4.91
CA MET A 232 -16.17 -5.45 5.17
C MET A 232 -15.95 -5.11 6.64
N PRO A 233 -15.57 -3.86 6.94
CA PRO A 233 -15.47 -3.43 8.32
C PRO A 233 -16.78 -3.60 9.10
N PRO A 234 -16.73 -4.03 10.38
CA PRO A 234 -17.92 -4.31 11.16
C PRO A 234 -18.76 -3.06 11.46
N TRP A 235 -18.16 -1.86 11.39
CA TRP A 235 -18.86 -0.60 11.59
C TRP A 235 -19.65 -0.12 10.36
N LEU A 236 -19.53 -0.77 9.19
CA LEU A 236 -20.36 -0.36 8.06
C LEU A 236 -21.81 -0.76 8.30
N ARG A 237 -22.73 0.20 8.11
CA ARG A 237 -24.17 -0.09 8.07
C ARG A 237 -24.46 -1.09 6.94
N ALA A 238 -25.51 -1.90 7.09
CA ALA A 238 -25.77 -3.02 6.18
C ALA A 238 -25.86 -2.60 4.69
N ASP A 239 -26.45 -1.45 4.38
CA ASP A 239 -26.52 -0.93 3.01
C ASP A 239 -25.16 -0.49 2.47
N ALA A 240 -24.40 0.25 3.28
CA ALA A 240 -23.03 0.67 2.95
C ALA A 240 -22.11 -0.55 2.76
N ALA A 241 -22.19 -1.56 3.64
CA ALA A 241 -21.43 -2.79 3.54
C ALA A 241 -21.75 -3.57 2.25
N ARG A 242 -23.02 -3.65 1.86
CA ARG A 242 -23.44 -4.30 0.60
C ARG A 242 -22.92 -3.57 -0.62
N GLU A 243 -22.97 -2.24 -0.60
CA GLU A 243 -22.45 -1.42 -1.69
C GLU A 243 -20.92 -1.49 -1.80
N ALA A 244 -20.20 -1.36 -0.68
CA ALA A 244 -18.76 -1.51 -0.61
C ALA A 244 -18.30 -2.91 -1.08
N ALA A 245 -18.97 -3.96 -0.62
CA ALA A 245 -18.72 -5.34 -1.06
C ALA A 245 -18.96 -5.51 -2.57
N ARG A 246 -19.98 -4.87 -3.14
CA ARG A 246 -20.26 -4.88 -4.58
C ARG A 246 -19.14 -4.18 -5.37
N ARG A 247 -18.67 -3.02 -4.91
CA ARG A 247 -17.57 -2.28 -5.55
C ARG A 247 -16.25 -3.07 -5.46
N LEU A 248 -15.92 -3.62 -4.29
CA LEU A 248 -14.75 -4.48 -4.11
C LEU A 248 -14.79 -5.70 -5.04
N ALA A 249 -15.95 -6.36 -5.15
CA ALA A 249 -16.12 -7.50 -6.05
C ALA A 249 -15.90 -7.15 -7.52
N ALA A 250 -16.26 -5.93 -7.94
CA ALA A 250 -16.01 -5.44 -9.29
C ALA A 250 -14.51 -5.18 -9.56
N ASP A 251 -13.78 -4.70 -8.57
CA ASP A 251 -12.33 -4.51 -8.66
C ASP A 251 -11.59 -5.84 -8.73
N ASP A 252 -11.99 -6.80 -7.87
CA ASP A 252 -11.47 -8.16 -7.77
C ASP A 252 -11.77 -9.04 -9.00
N ALA A 253 -12.51 -8.52 -9.99
CA ALA A 253 -12.80 -9.16 -11.26
C ALA A 253 -11.54 -9.31 -12.16
N SER A 254 -10.57 -10.06 -11.68
CA SER A 254 -9.28 -10.30 -12.31
C SER A 254 -9.39 -11.34 -13.42
N PRO A 255 -8.72 -11.14 -14.57
CA PRO A 255 -8.67 -12.12 -15.64
C PRO A 255 -7.89 -13.38 -15.22
N LEU A 256 -8.16 -14.50 -15.89
CA LEU A 256 -7.37 -15.74 -15.71
C LEU A 256 -5.95 -15.61 -16.26
N ARG A 257 -5.78 -14.89 -17.38
CA ARG A 257 -4.46 -14.66 -17.94
C ARG A 257 -3.64 -13.76 -17.01
N TRP A 258 -2.46 -14.23 -16.66
CA TRP A 258 -1.60 -13.57 -15.68
C TRP A 258 -1.12 -12.20 -16.15
N ASP A 259 -0.63 -12.08 -17.39
CA ASP A 259 -0.23 -10.82 -18.03
C ASP A 259 -1.31 -9.72 -17.95
N ARG A 260 -2.56 -10.07 -18.26
CA ARG A 260 -3.71 -9.16 -18.15
C ARG A 260 -4.03 -8.83 -16.70
N GLY A 261 -3.84 -9.77 -15.77
CA GLY A 261 -4.09 -9.55 -14.35
C GLY A 261 -3.11 -8.56 -13.73
N VAL A 262 -1.83 -8.65 -14.10
CA VAL A 262 -0.78 -7.74 -13.64
C VAL A 262 -0.96 -6.35 -14.24
N THR A 263 -1.14 -6.23 -15.56
CA THR A 263 -1.37 -4.92 -16.22
C THR A 263 -2.66 -4.25 -15.75
N ARG A 264 -3.68 -5.02 -15.35
CA ARG A 264 -4.91 -4.50 -14.75
C ARG A 264 -4.65 -3.69 -13.48
N LEU A 265 -3.55 -3.91 -12.75
CA LEU A 265 -3.21 -3.10 -11.58
C LEU A 265 -2.96 -1.62 -11.90
N LEU A 266 -2.42 -1.33 -13.10
CA LEU A 266 -2.12 0.05 -13.49
C LEU A 266 -3.36 0.93 -13.60
N GLY A 267 -4.54 0.33 -13.80
CA GLY A 267 -5.83 1.02 -13.78
C GLY A 267 -6.57 0.90 -12.44
N SER A 268 -5.91 0.49 -11.35
CA SER A 268 -6.50 0.50 -10.00
C SER A 268 -6.61 1.92 -9.49
N ARG A 269 -7.82 2.39 -9.16
CA ARG A 269 -7.98 3.75 -8.60
C ARG A 269 -7.27 3.85 -7.26
N ALA A 270 -7.33 2.82 -6.41
CA ALA A 270 -6.63 2.81 -5.12
C ALA A 270 -5.14 3.08 -5.26
N THR A 271 -4.48 2.38 -6.18
CA THR A 271 -3.05 2.59 -6.47
C THR A 271 -2.80 4.00 -6.96
N GLN A 272 -3.60 4.51 -7.90
CA GLN A 272 -3.41 5.88 -8.41
C GLN A 272 -3.63 6.96 -7.35
N VAL A 273 -4.61 6.79 -6.45
CA VAL A 273 -4.83 7.71 -5.32
C VAL A 273 -3.65 7.70 -4.37
N VAL A 274 -3.14 6.52 -3.99
CA VAL A 274 -1.97 6.39 -3.12
C VAL A 274 -0.76 7.08 -3.75
N LEU A 275 -0.44 6.76 -5.02
CA LEU A 275 0.70 7.33 -5.73
C LEU A 275 0.59 8.84 -5.88
N GLY A 276 -0.58 9.34 -6.28
CA GLY A 276 -0.83 10.77 -6.44
C GLY A 276 -0.70 11.54 -5.12
N ASN A 277 -1.25 11.00 -4.03
CA ASN A 277 -1.19 11.64 -2.72
C ASN A 277 0.22 11.60 -2.12
N LEU A 278 0.95 10.49 -2.24
CA LEU A 278 2.36 10.43 -1.81
C LEU A 278 3.22 11.40 -2.61
N ALA A 279 3.05 11.47 -3.93
CA ALA A 279 3.76 12.43 -4.78
C ALA A 279 3.42 13.88 -4.42
N ALA A 280 2.18 14.17 -4.02
CA ALA A 280 1.80 15.50 -3.54
C ALA A 280 2.52 15.86 -2.23
N VAL A 281 2.57 14.94 -1.25
CA VAL A 281 3.28 15.15 0.01
C VAL A 281 4.79 15.31 -0.23
N ALA A 282 5.40 14.45 -1.05
CA ALA A 282 6.84 14.52 -1.35
C ALA A 282 7.28 15.84 -1.99
N ARG A 283 6.46 16.42 -2.89
CA ARG A 283 6.74 17.71 -3.52
C ARG A 283 6.85 18.86 -2.51
N GLU A 284 6.15 18.79 -1.38
CA GLU A 284 6.28 19.81 -0.31
C GLU A 284 7.65 19.79 0.38
N HIS A 285 8.38 18.68 0.25
CA HIS A 285 9.69 18.46 0.86
C HIS A 285 10.84 18.48 -0.16
N ASP A 286 10.56 18.93 -1.39
CA ASP A 286 11.51 18.88 -2.52
C ASP A 286 12.05 17.46 -2.76
N VAL A 287 11.16 16.47 -2.69
CA VAL A 287 11.48 15.06 -2.95
C VAL A 287 10.65 14.53 -4.10
N THR A 288 11.28 13.75 -4.97
CA THR A 288 10.57 12.98 -5.99
C THR A 288 10.42 11.53 -5.55
N TYR A 289 9.18 11.09 -5.32
CA TYR A 289 8.90 9.67 -5.13
C TYR A 289 9.04 8.90 -6.43
N VAL A 290 9.73 7.76 -6.35
CA VAL A 290 9.82 6.80 -7.43
C VAL A 290 9.43 5.42 -6.91
N HIS A 291 8.51 4.76 -7.60
CA HIS A 291 8.01 3.43 -7.23
C HIS A 291 8.33 2.45 -8.35
N PRO A 292 9.57 1.95 -8.46
CA PRO A 292 10.00 1.18 -9.64
C PRO A 292 9.13 -0.04 -9.93
N LEU A 293 8.57 -0.66 -8.89
CA LEU A 293 7.71 -1.83 -9.02
C LEU A 293 6.30 -1.50 -9.55
N LEU A 294 5.89 -0.22 -9.51
CA LEU A 294 4.63 0.28 -10.05
C LEU A 294 4.82 1.11 -11.34
N ASP A 295 6.05 1.28 -11.82
CA ASP A 295 6.31 1.96 -13.09
C ASP A 295 5.60 1.20 -14.23
N PRO A 296 4.76 1.87 -15.06
CA PRO A 296 4.02 1.22 -16.13
C PRO A 296 4.91 0.43 -17.11
N ARG A 297 6.15 0.88 -17.33
CA ARG A 297 7.13 0.21 -18.18
C ARG A 297 7.54 -1.13 -17.56
N PHE A 298 7.88 -1.12 -16.27
CA PHE A 298 8.27 -2.33 -15.55
C PHE A 298 7.11 -3.33 -15.47
N VAL A 299 5.92 -2.88 -15.08
CA VAL A 299 4.72 -3.73 -15.00
C VAL A 299 4.39 -4.34 -16.37
N GLY A 300 4.58 -3.59 -17.45
CA GLY A 300 4.45 -4.06 -18.82
C GLY A 300 5.43 -5.14 -19.22
N ALA A 301 6.72 -4.90 -18.97
CA ALA A 301 7.78 -5.86 -19.26
C ALA A 301 7.62 -7.14 -18.42
N LEU A 302 7.25 -6.99 -17.14
CA LEU A 302 6.96 -8.12 -16.25
C LEU A 302 5.77 -8.94 -16.75
N ALA A 303 4.67 -8.27 -17.16
CA ALA A 303 3.52 -8.93 -17.76
C ALA A 303 3.90 -9.69 -19.06
N HIS A 304 4.76 -9.10 -19.88
CA HIS A 304 5.27 -9.73 -21.10
C HIS A 304 6.10 -10.98 -20.80
N ASP A 305 7.08 -10.87 -19.89
CA ASP A 305 7.97 -11.98 -19.50
C ASP A 305 7.19 -13.16 -18.89
N GLY A 306 6.18 -12.88 -18.05
CA GLY A 306 5.34 -13.93 -17.47
C GLY A 306 4.29 -14.50 -18.43
N GLY A 307 3.90 -13.74 -19.45
CA GLY A 307 2.89 -14.14 -20.43
C GLY A 307 1.55 -14.58 -19.82
N ALA A 308 0.85 -15.50 -20.50
CA ALA A 308 -0.49 -15.92 -20.08
C ALA A 308 -0.52 -16.67 -18.74
N TRP A 309 0.58 -17.34 -18.38
CA TRP A 309 0.63 -18.25 -17.23
C TRP A 309 1.33 -17.66 -16.00
N GLY A 310 2.22 -16.69 -16.21
CA GLY A 310 2.97 -16.03 -15.16
C GLY A 310 3.94 -16.95 -14.44
N TYR A 311 4.11 -16.66 -13.15
CA TYR A 311 5.09 -17.29 -12.26
C TYR A 311 4.39 -18.15 -11.19
N ALA A 312 5.15 -19.04 -10.56
CA ALA A 312 4.63 -19.94 -9.51
C ALA A 312 4.26 -19.20 -8.21
N GLY A 313 4.77 -18.00 -8.02
CA GLY A 313 4.50 -17.13 -6.90
C GLY A 313 5.58 -16.07 -6.73
N ARG A 314 5.47 -15.27 -5.66
CA ARG A 314 6.35 -14.12 -5.44
C ARG A 314 7.83 -14.47 -5.37
N THR A 315 8.21 -15.54 -4.68
CA THR A 315 9.61 -15.99 -4.63
C THR A 315 10.17 -16.33 -6.01
N ASP A 316 9.36 -16.91 -6.89
CA ASP A 316 9.77 -17.24 -8.27
C ASP A 316 10.04 -15.97 -9.09
N VAL A 317 9.17 -14.96 -8.94
CA VAL A 317 9.38 -13.63 -9.55
C VAL A 317 10.64 -12.98 -8.99
N LEU A 318 10.82 -12.97 -7.67
CA LEU A 318 11.97 -12.35 -7.01
C LEU A 318 13.29 -13.02 -7.43
N ARG A 319 13.34 -14.36 -7.51
CA ARG A 319 14.51 -15.08 -8.04
C ARG A 319 14.80 -14.74 -9.50
N ARG A 320 13.76 -14.57 -10.31
CA ARG A 320 13.93 -14.14 -11.71
C ARG A 320 14.48 -12.72 -11.82
N LEU A 321 14.12 -11.83 -10.89
CA LEU A 321 14.53 -10.44 -10.91
C LEU A 321 15.86 -10.16 -10.18
N ALA A 322 16.23 -10.94 -9.17
CA ALA A 322 17.39 -10.64 -8.31
C ALA A 322 18.04 -11.89 -7.70
N GLY A 323 17.85 -13.07 -8.31
CA GLY A 323 18.48 -14.31 -7.84
C GLY A 323 20.01 -14.29 -7.87
N ASP A 324 20.58 -13.40 -8.68
CA ASP A 324 22.01 -13.13 -8.79
C ASP A 324 22.51 -11.98 -7.90
N LEU A 325 21.61 -11.27 -7.20
CA LEU A 325 21.95 -10.05 -6.43
C LEU A 325 21.59 -10.11 -4.96
N LEU A 326 20.79 -11.08 -4.56
CA LEU A 326 20.32 -11.23 -3.19
C LEU A 326 20.40 -12.70 -2.78
N PRO A 327 20.71 -12.98 -1.50
CA PRO A 327 20.77 -14.34 -1.00
C PRO A 327 19.35 -14.94 -0.98
N ASP A 328 19.25 -16.23 -1.30
CA ASP A 328 17.95 -16.93 -1.37
C ASP A 328 17.08 -16.81 -0.11
N PRO A 329 17.64 -16.82 1.13
CA PRO A 329 16.87 -16.57 2.34
C PRO A 329 16.04 -15.27 2.30
N VAL A 330 16.58 -14.18 1.72
CA VAL A 330 15.86 -12.91 1.58
C VAL A 330 14.73 -13.07 0.55
N LEU A 331 15.00 -13.70 -0.59
CA LEU A 331 14.02 -13.89 -1.68
C LEU A 331 12.86 -14.82 -1.28
N ALA A 332 13.17 -15.85 -0.47
CA ALA A 332 12.24 -16.89 -0.06
C ALA A 332 11.49 -16.57 1.25
N ARG A 333 11.89 -15.53 1.99
CA ARG A 333 11.29 -15.16 3.28
C ARG A 333 9.77 -15.01 3.21
N THR A 334 9.09 -15.49 4.24
CA THR A 334 7.64 -15.36 4.43
C THR A 334 7.23 -14.47 5.60
N SER A 335 8.14 -14.20 6.54
CA SER A 335 7.90 -13.24 7.63
C SER A 335 7.80 -11.80 7.13
N LYS A 336 7.08 -10.96 7.84
CA LYS A 336 6.93 -9.52 7.57
C LYS A 336 6.79 -8.81 8.91
N ALA A 337 7.55 -7.74 9.13
CA ALA A 337 7.29 -6.86 10.26
C ALA A 337 5.90 -6.25 10.17
N TRP A 338 5.37 -5.92 11.34
CA TRP A 338 4.05 -5.35 11.48
C TRP A 338 4.13 -4.02 12.22
N PHE A 339 3.85 -2.94 11.49
CA PHE A 339 4.04 -1.57 11.95
C PHE A 339 2.75 -0.90 12.42
N ASN A 340 1.57 -1.52 12.27
CA ASN A 340 0.31 -0.82 12.55
C ASN A 340 0.17 -0.42 14.02
N ALA A 341 0.77 -1.18 14.94
CA ALA A 341 0.76 -0.87 16.36
C ALA A 341 1.48 0.45 16.70
N THR A 342 2.43 0.90 15.88
CA THR A 342 3.21 2.13 16.14
C THR A 342 2.44 3.40 15.85
N ARG A 343 1.29 3.28 15.18
CA ARG A 343 0.47 4.41 14.71
C ARG A 343 -0.58 4.87 15.72
N TRP A 344 -0.78 4.08 16.77
CA TRP A 344 -1.81 4.31 17.79
C TRP A 344 -1.16 4.54 19.16
N GLY A 345 -1.41 5.71 19.73
CA GLY A 345 -0.91 6.13 21.03
C GLY A 345 -2.00 6.74 21.92
N PRO A 346 -1.62 7.35 23.06
CA PRO A 346 -2.55 7.95 24.01
C PRO A 346 -3.49 8.98 23.38
N GLU A 347 -3.02 9.78 22.42
CA GLU A 347 -3.80 10.82 21.75
C GLU A 347 -4.94 10.23 20.91
N GLU A 348 -4.65 9.21 20.09
CA GLU A 348 -5.66 8.51 19.29
C GLU A 348 -6.69 7.82 20.19
N ARG A 349 -6.25 7.26 21.32
CA ARG A 349 -7.15 6.65 22.32
C ARG A 349 -8.00 7.68 23.04
N GLU A 350 -7.50 8.89 23.28
CA GLU A 350 -8.29 9.94 23.89
C GLU A 350 -9.37 10.43 22.93
N VAL A 351 -9.02 10.67 21.66
CA VAL A 351 -10.00 11.04 20.62
C VAL A 351 -11.06 9.96 20.49
N ALA A 352 -10.66 8.68 20.35
CA ALA A 352 -11.60 7.58 20.27
C ALA A 352 -12.56 7.50 21.47
N ARG A 353 -12.09 7.81 22.69
CA ARG A 353 -12.91 7.81 23.92
C ARG A 353 -13.87 9.00 23.99
N ARG A 354 -13.44 10.20 23.58
CA ARG A 354 -14.25 11.43 23.67
C ARG A 354 -15.15 11.66 22.47
N TRP A 355 -14.95 10.91 21.39
CA TRP A 355 -15.64 11.13 20.13
C TRP A 355 -17.16 10.95 20.24
N ASP A 356 -17.86 11.98 19.79
CA ASP A 356 -19.30 12.19 19.90
C ASP A 356 -20.09 11.84 18.63
N GLY A 357 -19.40 11.37 17.58
CA GLY A 357 -20.00 11.09 16.27
C GLY A 357 -19.66 12.12 15.19
N SER A 358 -19.10 13.27 15.55
CA SER A 358 -18.74 14.34 14.60
C SER A 358 -17.76 13.87 13.51
N GLY A 359 -17.89 14.42 12.30
CA GLY A 359 -17.01 14.14 11.17
C GLY A 359 -17.19 12.78 10.48
N VAL A 360 -18.13 11.94 10.93
CA VAL A 360 -18.43 10.64 10.29
C VAL A 360 -19.93 10.49 10.07
N ASP A 361 -20.32 10.15 8.84
CA ASP A 361 -21.71 9.98 8.45
C ASP A 361 -22.37 8.78 9.17
N PRO A 362 -23.40 8.99 10.01
CA PRO A 362 -24.11 7.92 10.71
C PRO A 362 -24.98 7.04 9.79
N GLU A 363 -25.30 7.49 8.57
CA GLU A 363 -26.03 6.68 7.57
C GLU A 363 -25.14 5.58 6.98
N LEU A 364 -23.82 5.81 6.94
CA LEU A 364 -22.85 4.85 6.42
C LEU A 364 -22.17 4.04 7.53
N VAL A 365 -21.98 4.64 8.71
CA VAL A 365 -21.18 4.08 9.81
C VAL A 365 -22.01 3.92 11.08
N ASP A 366 -21.93 2.74 11.68
CA ASP A 366 -22.30 2.50 13.07
C ASP A 366 -21.20 3.05 13.99
N HIS A 367 -21.51 4.18 14.65
CA HIS A 367 -20.57 4.89 15.52
C HIS A 367 -20.16 4.07 16.74
N ASP A 368 -21.02 3.20 17.27
CA ASP A 368 -20.68 2.39 18.44
C ASP A 368 -19.72 1.26 18.06
N GLU A 369 -19.95 0.60 16.93
CA GLU A 369 -19.03 -0.40 16.37
C GLU A 369 -17.68 0.22 15.97
N LEU A 370 -17.68 1.44 15.41
CA LEU A 370 -16.43 2.15 15.10
C LEU A 370 -15.66 2.48 16.38
N ARG A 371 -16.34 2.99 17.42
CA ARG A 371 -15.72 3.27 18.72
C ARG A 371 -15.14 2.00 19.34
N ALA A 372 -15.86 0.87 19.24
CA ALA A 372 -15.35 -0.43 19.70
C ALA A 372 -14.11 -0.87 18.91
N ALA A 373 -14.11 -0.70 17.58
CA ALA A 373 -12.95 -0.98 16.74
C ALA A 373 -11.73 -0.14 17.12
N TRP A 374 -11.92 1.16 17.35
CA TRP A 374 -10.87 2.07 17.84
C TRP A 374 -10.44 1.81 19.27
N ALA A 375 -11.29 1.21 20.12
CA ALA A 375 -10.93 0.84 21.48
C ALA A 375 -10.16 -0.49 21.57
N SER A 376 -10.18 -1.29 20.50
CA SER A 376 -9.48 -2.58 20.47
C SER A 376 -7.96 -2.44 20.65
N PRO A 377 -7.25 -3.43 21.23
CA PRO A 377 -5.80 -3.35 21.42
C PRO A 377 -5.04 -3.05 20.13
N VAL A 378 -5.55 -3.56 19.01
CA VAL A 378 -5.02 -3.37 17.66
C VAL A 378 -6.14 -2.87 16.76
N PRO A 379 -6.30 -1.54 16.63
CA PRO A 379 -7.31 -1.00 15.74
C PRO A 379 -7.01 -1.37 14.28
N PRO A 380 -8.03 -1.71 13.49
CA PRO A 380 -7.84 -2.10 12.10
C PRO A 380 -7.40 -0.90 11.25
N ALA A 381 -6.50 -1.13 10.29
CA ALA A 381 -5.97 -0.08 9.41
C ALA A 381 -7.08 0.66 8.61
N ALA A 382 -8.18 -0.04 8.30
CA ALA A 382 -9.33 0.57 7.63
C ALA A 382 -10.01 1.67 8.47
N ALA A 383 -9.80 1.70 9.79
CA ALA A 383 -10.36 2.72 10.67
C ALA A 383 -9.47 3.97 10.81
N GLU A 384 -8.25 3.96 10.26
CA GLU A 384 -7.28 5.06 10.41
C GLU A 384 -7.78 6.37 9.77
N LEU A 385 -8.38 6.29 8.58
CA LEU A 385 -8.86 7.49 7.89
C LEU A 385 -10.10 8.10 8.56
N LEU A 386 -10.95 7.27 9.15
CA LEU A 386 -12.09 7.71 9.95
C LEU A 386 -11.65 8.45 11.21
N LEU A 387 -10.52 8.06 11.82
CA LEU A 387 -9.97 8.77 12.97
C LEU A 387 -9.57 10.20 12.59
N HIS A 388 -8.94 10.37 11.42
CA HIS A 388 -8.61 11.70 10.88
C HIS A 388 -9.88 12.52 10.59
N ALA A 389 -10.93 11.89 10.06
CA ALA A 389 -12.20 12.56 9.78
C ALA A 389 -12.90 13.03 11.07
N ALA A 390 -12.93 12.18 12.10
CA ALA A 390 -13.43 12.53 13.41
C ALA A 390 -12.65 13.68 14.05
N TRP A 391 -11.31 13.64 14.00
CA TRP A 391 -10.47 14.72 14.52
C TRP A 391 -10.75 16.05 13.82
N LEU A 392 -10.84 16.07 12.49
CA LEU A 392 -11.21 17.28 11.74
C LEU A 392 -12.63 17.76 12.09
N GLY A 393 -13.59 16.84 12.23
CA GLY A 393 -14.98 17.15 12.59
C GLY A 393 -15.10 17.86 13.94
N THR A 394 -14.33 17.42 14.94
CA THR A 394 -14.29 18.05 16.29
C THR A 394 -13.67 19.45 16.34
N ARG A 395 -12.96 19.88 15.29
CA ARG A 395 -12.31 21.21 15.23
C ARG A 395 -13.04 22.21 14.33
N GLY A 396 -14.03 21.74 13.57
CA GLY A 396 -14.84 22.57 12.67
C GLY A 396 -15.97 23.34 13.39
N GLU A 397 -16.03 23.29 14.72
CA GLU A 397 -16.83 24.16 15.59
C GLU A 397 -16.00 25.35 16.08
#